data_AF-A0A5C6EIX0-F1
#
_entry.id   AF-A0A5C6EIX0-F1
#
_cell.length_a   1.000
_cell.length_b   1.000
_cell.length_c   1.000
_cell.angle_alpha   90.00
_cell.angle_beta   90.00
_cell.angle_gamma   90.00
#
_symmetry.space_group_name_H-M   'P 1'
#
loop_
_entity.id
_entity.type
_entity.pdbx_description
1 polymer ?
#
loop_
_entity_poly.entity_id
_entity_poly.type
_entity_poly.pdbx_seq_one_letter_code
_entity_poly.pdbx_strand_id
1 'polypeptide(L)'
;MHERLSDLIWEAQGETDHDVANRLFVDAEQLAKQILDLEPNDSRATYAIALTWYHRWPPADRQNCVEWLRKTEQIDPDFPWVPLYLGYQFFDAGNYTEAFQQFNRVDREFFASIDHHWRNLKTDELMLVCQIRGELDAPDIATLTKLASNYINADEEDRAVPMEIVNATMAPELRNRFNADPALVAEQVVRLIVGIGDQNVFPDQLAQLQSAAATAG
;
A
#
# COMPACT_ATOMS: atom_id res chain seq x y z
N MET A 1 -27.10 11.39 4.77
CA MET A 1 -26.18 10.83 5.79
C MET A 1 -24.89 10.36 5.14
N HIS A 2 -24.95 9.60 4.05
CA HIS A 2 -23.76 9.15 3.32
C HIS A 2 -22.85 10.27 2.81
N GLU A 3 -23.39 11.35 2.26
CA GLU A 3 -22.59 12.51 1.83
C GLU A 3 -21.78 13.09 2.98
N ARG A 4 -22.42 13.36 4.12
CA ARG A 4 -21.72 13.86 5.31
C ARG A 4 -20.70 12.86 5.85
N LEU A 5 -20.95 11.55 5.75
CA LEU A 5 -19.98 10.53 6.13
C LEU A 5 -18.74 10.60 5.22
N SER A 6 -18.92 10.74 3.91
CA SER A 6 -17.82 10.93 2.96
C SER A 6 -17.03 12.20 3.26
N ASP A 7 -17.71 13.31 3.56
CA ASP A 7 -17.04 14.58 3.93
C ASP A 7 -16.17 14.42 5.18
N LEU A 8 -16.69 13.78 6.23
CA LEU A 8 -15.93 13.55 7.47
C LEU A 8 -14.67 12.72 7.23
N ILE A 9 -14.76 11.67 6.40
CA ILE A 9 -13.61 10.84 6.05
C ILE A 9 -12.58 11.65 5.25
N TRP A 10 -13.03 12.43 4.26
CA TRP A 10 -12.15 13.27 3.44
C TRP A 10 -11.46 14.36 4.27
N GLU A 11 -12.22 15.08 5.10
CA GLU A 11 -11.71 16.09 6.02
C GLU A 11 -10.66 15.48 6.98
N ALA A 12 -10.94 14.30 7.54
CA ALA A 12 -10.04 13.62 8.45
C ALA A 12 -8.72 13.19 7.79
N GLN A 13 -8.76 12.72 6.53
CA GLN A 13 -7.58 12.29 5.79
C GLN A 13 -6.70 13.47 5.34
N GLY A 14 -7.30 14.63 5.07
CA GLY A 14 -6.58 15.85 4.73
C GLY A 14 -6.03 16.63 5.93
N GLU A 15 -6.41 16.24 7.15
CA GLU A 15 -6.02 16.94 8.36
C GLU A 15 -4.63 16.50 8.86
N THR A 16 -3.79 17.49 9.18
CA THR A 16 -2.42 17.31 9.64
C THR A 16 -2.30 17.23 11.15
N ASP A 17 -3.25 17.81 11.89
CA ASP A 17 -3.34 17.69 13.34
C ASP A 17 -4.02 16.36 13.71
N HIS A 18 -3.24 15.41 14.25
CA HIS A 18 -3.73 14.09 14.60
C HIS A 18 -4.91 14.12 15.59
N ASP A 19 -4.98 15.09 16.51
CA ASP A 19 -6.09 15.18 17.46
C ASP A 19 -7.38 15.65 16.75
N VAL A 20 -7.26 16.56 15.78
CA VAL A 20 -8.39 16.98 14.94
C VAL A 20 -8.83 15.83 14.04
N ALA A 21 -7.91 15.17 13.34
CA ALA A 21 -8.19 14.03 12.48
C ALA A 21 -8.89 12.90 13.25
N ASN A 22 -8.40 12.57 14.44
CA ASN A 22 -9.02 11.57 15.31
C ASN A 22 -10.46 11.91 15.69
N ARG A 23 -10.76 13.18 15.98
CA ARG A 23 -12.13 13.61 16.28
C ARG A 23 -13.04 13.41 15.07
N LEU A 24 -12.59 13.81 13.88
CA LEU A 24 -13.34 13.62 12.63
C LEU A 24 -13.57 12.13 12.32
N PHE A 25 -12.59 11.26 12.57
CA PHE A 25 -12.78 9.81 12.44
C PHE A 25 -13.76 9.26 13.48
N VAL A 26 -13.77 9.77 14.72
CA VAL A 26 -14.78 9.36 15.72
C VAL A 26 -16.18 9.79 15.28
N ASP A 27 -16.33 11.01 14.76
CA ASP A 27 -17.61 11.50 14.24
C ASP A 27 -18.08 10.68 13.03
N ALA A 28 -17.16 10.34 12.12
CA ALA A 28 -17.43 9.46 10.97
C ALA A 28 -17.89 8.07 11.42
N GLU A 29 -17.22 7.47 12.41
CA GLU A 29 -17.59 6.17 12.97
C GLU A 29 -19.00 6.20 13.57
N GLN A 30 -19.34 7.25 14.32
CA GLN A 30 -20.67 7.41 14.92
C GLN A 30 -21.75 7.57 13.85
N LEU A 31 -21.52 8.39 12.83
CA LEU A 31 -22.46 8.57 11.73
C LEU A 31 -22.63 7.29 10.92
N ALA A 32 -21.55 6.55 10.65
CA ALA A 32 -21.61 5.25 9.99
C ALA A 32 -22.44 4.24 10.80
N LYS A 33 -22.29 4.19 12.13
CA LYS A 33 -23.12 3.36 13.01
C LYS A 33 -24.61 3.74 12.93
N GLN A 34 -24.94 5.03 12.89
CA GLN A 34 -26.32 5.48 12.69
C GLN A 34 -26.89 5.07 11.33
N ILE A 35 -26.07 5.07 10.27
CA ILE A 35 -26.49 4.53 8.97
C ILE A 35 -26.77 3.03 9.10
N LEU A 36 -25.89 2.27 9.76
CA LEU A 36 -26.07 0.83 9.96
C LEU A 36 -27.29 0.47 10.83
N ASP A 37 -27.71 1.34 11.75
CA ASP A 37 -28.96 1.15 12.50
C ASP A 37 -30.20 1.21 11.59
N LEU A 38 -30.13 1.98 10.50
CA LEU A 38 -31.20 2.12 9.50
C LEU A 38 -31.06 1.11 8.35
N GLU A 39 -29.81 0.85 7.94
CA GLU A 39 -29.42 0.04 6.79
C GLU A 39 -28.28 -0.93 7.20
N PRO A 40 -28.59 -2.06 7.86
CA PRO A 40 -27.58 -2.94 8.47
C PRO A 40 -26.56 -3.57 7.51
N ASN A 41 -26.89 -3.58 6.22
CA ASN A 41 -26.06 -4.15 5.14
C ASN A 41 -25.51 -3.04 4.22
N ASP A 42 -25.32 -1.82 4.71
CA ASP A 42 -24.64 -0.78 3.94
C ASP A 42 -23.12 -1.03 3.93
N SER A 43 -22.59 -1.41 2.77
CA SER A 43 -21.16 -1.72 2.61
C SER A 43 -20.29 -0.47 2.75
N ARG A 44 -20.76 0.71 2.35
CA ARG A 44 -20.01 1.98 2.43
C ARG A 44 -19.84 2.44 3.87
N ALA A 45 -20.90 2.36 4.68
CA ALA A 45 -20.87 2.67 6.10
C ALA A 45 -20.03 1.64 6.87
N THR A 46 -20.17 0.35 6.56
CA THR A 46 -19.33 -0.72 7.12
C THR A 46 -17.85 -0.47 6.82
N TYR A 47 -17.51 -0.14 5.58
CA TYR A 47 -16.16 0.20 5.15
C TYR A 47 -15.63 1.49 5.81
N ALA A 48 -16.47 2.52 5.95
CA ALA A 48 -16.08 3.75 6.61
C ALA A 48 -15.60 3.49 8.04
N ILE A 49 -16.27 2.61 8.79
CA ILE A 49 -15.82 2.20 10.14
C ILE A 49 -14.43 1.55 10.06
N ALA A 50 -14.19 0.65 9.11
CA ALA A 50 -12.85 0.08 8.90
C ALA A 50 -11.78 1.16 8.65
N LEU A 51 -12.09 2.16 7.81
CA LEU A 51 -11.18 3.29 7.55
C LEU A 51 -10.89 4.10 8.82
N THR A 52 -11.88 4.32 9.69
CA THR A 52 -11.65 5.03 10.95
C THR A 52 -10.66 4.29 11.84
N TRP A 53 -10.67 2.96 11.86
CA TRP A 53 -9.70 2.15 12.60
C TRP A 53 -8.32 2.16 11.95
N TYR A 54 -8.28 2.16 10.61
CA TYR A 54 -7.03 2.22 9.85
C TYR A 54 -6.26 3.52 10.10
N HIS A 55 -6.95 4.67 10.12
CA HIS A 55 -6.31 5.99 10.17
C HIS A 55 -6.18 6.59 11.58
N ARG A 56 -6.75 5.96 12.61
CA ARG A 56 -6.69 6.51 13.99
C ARG A 56 -5.27 6.54 14.52
N TRP A 57 -4.92 7.65 15.18
CA TRP A 57 -3.62 7.86 15.81
C TRP A 57 -3.69 7.82 17.35
N PRO A 58 -2.74 7.20 18.06
CA PRO A 58 -1.74 6.27 17.53
C PRO A 58 -2.43 5.02 16.94
N PRO A 59 -1.74 4.24 16.07
CA PRO A 59 -2.31 3.04 15.47
C PRO A 59 -2.68 2.03 16.57
N ALA A 60 -3.96 1.96 16.93
CA ALA A 60 -4.36 1.32 18.18
C ALA A 60 -4.99 -0.05 18.01
N ASP A 61 -5.56 -0.39 16.84
CA ASP A 61 -6.27 -1.67 16.70
C ASP A 61 -6.42 -2.16 15.25
N ARG A 62 -5.37 -2.86 14.76
CA ARG A 62 -5.39 -3.54 13.45
C ARG A 62 -6.48 -4.60 13.37
N GLN A 63 -6.81 -5.24 14.49
CA GLN A 63 -7.80 -6.31 14.54
C GLN A 63 -9.20 -5.76 14.23
N ASN A 64 -9.60 -4.64 14.83
CA ASN A 64 -10.86 -3.99 14.49
C ASN A 64 -10.93 -3.59 13.01
N CYS A 65 -9.84 -3.04 12.45
CA CYS A 65 -9.79 -2.71 11.02
C CYS A 65 -10.06 -3.96 10.14
N VAL A 66 -9.36 -5.06 10.40
CA VAL A 66 -9.54 -6.33 9.67
C VAL A 66 -10.95 -6.89 9.83
N GLU A 67 -11.54 -6.84 11.03
CA GLU A 67 -12.90 -7.32 11.28
C GLU A 67 -13.94 -6.55 10.46
N TRP A 68 -13.85 -5.21 10.44
CA TRP A 68 -14.77 -4.38 9.66
C TRP A 68 -14.53 -4.50 8.15
N LEU A 69 -13.30 -4.70 7.69
CA LEU A 69 -13.01 -4.99 6.28
C LEU A 69 -13.60 -6.33 5.85
N ARG A 70 -13.46 -7.38 6.67
CA ARG A 70 -14.09 -8.69 6.41
C ARG A 70 -15.60 -8.61 6.42
N LYS A 71 -16.19 -7.80 7.32
CA LYS A 71 -17.63 -7.55 7.31
C LYS A 71 -18.08 -6.82 6.04
N THR A 72 -17.29 -5.85 5.56
CA THR A 72 -17.54 -5.16 4.29
C THR A 72 -17.55 -6.18 3.14
N GLU A 73 -16.54 -7.06 3.09
CA GLU A 73 -16.44 -8.14 2.09
C GLU A 73 -17.62 -9.12 2.12
N GLN A 74 -18.13 -9.44 3.31
CA GLN A 74 -19.29 -10.33 3.46
C GLN A 74 -20.58 -9.70 2.92
N ILE A 75 -20.71 -8.37 3.03
CA ILE A 75 -21.87 -7.62 2.55
C ILE A 75 -21.75 -7.38 1.04
N ASP A 76 -20.56 -6.99 0.60
CA ASP A 76 -20.24 -6.63 -0.79
C ASP A 76 -18.87 -7.23 -1.16
N PRO A 77 -18.85 -8.45 -1.73
CA PRO A 77 -17.62 -9.15 -2.10
C PRO A 77 -16.79 -8.42 -3.16
N ASP A 78 -17.41 -7.52 -3.93
CA ASP A 78 -16.79 -6.78 -5.03
C ASP A 78 -16.37 -5.36 -4.58
N PHE A 79 -16.44 -5.04 -3.28
CA PHE A 79 -16.05 -3.74 -2.77
C PHE A 79 -14.55 -3.48 -3.02
N PRO A 80 -14.19 -2.54 -3.91
CA PRO A 80 -12.87 -2.52 -4.55
C PRO A 80 -11.72 -2.17 -3.60
N TRP A 81 -12.04 -1.49 -2.49
CA TRP A 81 -11.07 -1.04 -1.50
C TRP A 81 -10.68 -2.13 -0.50
N VAL A 82 -11.53 -3.13 -0.27
CA VAL A 82 -11.31 -4.17 0.74
C VAL A 82 -9.98 -4.92 0.54
N PRO A 83 -9.68 -5.49 -0.65
CA PRO A 83 -8.43 -6.23 -0.83
C PRO A 83 -7.20 -5.35 -0.61
N LEU A 84 -7.27 -4.06 -0.94
CA LEU A 84 -6.15 -3.13 -0.75
C LEU A 84 -5.86 -2.91 0.73
N TYR A 85 -6.88 -2.58 1.52
CA TYR A 85 -6.70 -2.30 2.95
C TYR A 85 -6.43 -3.55 3.78
N LEU A 86 -7.02 -4.71 3.43
CA LEU A 86 -6.63 -5.99 4.05
C LEU A 86 -5.16 -6.32 3.75
N GLY A 87 -4.72 -6.07 2.52
CA GLY A 87 -3.32 -6.22 2.13
C GLY A 87 -2.39 -5.37 3.00
N TYR A 88 -2.71 -4.08 3.21
CA TYR A 88 -1.94 -3.21 4.11
C TYR A 88 -1.92 -3.74 5.55
N GLN A 89 -3.05 -4.19 6.10
CA GLN A 89 -3.10 -4.73 7.46
C GLN A 89 -2.21 -5.96 7.63
N PHE A 90 -2.24 -6.89 6.68
CA PHE A 90 -1.38 -8.07 6.72
C PHE A 90 0.09 -7.73 6.47
N PHE A 91 0.38 -6.81 5.55
CA PHE A 91 1.73 -6.37 5.24
C PHE A 91 2.42 -5.78 6.47
N ASP A 92 1.73 -4.85 7.15
CA ASP A 92 2.26 -4.20 8.35
C ASP A 92 2.38 -5.16 9.55
N ALA A 93 1.58 -6.23 9.57
CA ALA A 93 1.70 -7.30 10.56
C ALA A 93 2.85 -8.28 10.24
N GLY A 94 3.53 -8.13 9.10
CA GLY A 94 4.56 -9.06 8.63
C GLY A 94 4.01 -10.35 8.01
N ASN A 95 2.70 -10.46 7.80
CA ASN A 95 2.02 -11.60 7.20
C ASN A 95 2.06 -11.47 5.66
N TYR A 96 3.25 -11.62 5.08
CA TYR A 96 3.49 -11.32 3.68
C TYR A 96 2.73 -12.23 2.69
N THR A 97 2.48 -13.48 3.06
CA THR A 97 1.72 -14.42 2.22
C THR A 97 0.27 -13.98 2.07
N GLU A 98 -0.39 -13.66 3.18
CA GLU A 98 -1.76 -13.14 3.21
C GLU A 98 -1.84 -11.77 2.55
N ALA A 99 -0.87 -10.89 2.80
CA ALA A 99 -0.80 -9.58 2.16
C ALA A 99 -0.73 -9.72 0.63
N PHE A 100 0.14 -10.59 0.11
CA PHE A 100 0.25 -10.88 -1.32
C PHE A 100 -1.08 -11.38 -1.91
N GLN A 101 -1.76 -12.31 -1.22
CA GLN A 101 -3.05 -12.82 -1.67
C GLN A 101 -4.10 -11.70 -1.79
N GLN A 102 -4.12 -10.75 -0.85
CA GLN A 102 -5.06 -9.63 -0.90
C GLN A 102 -4.67 -8.61 -1.99
N PHE A 103 -3.40 -8.24 -2.10
CA PHE A 103 -2.93 -7.34 -3.15
C PHE A 103 -3.13 -7.89 -4.58
N ASN A 104 -3.07 -9.21 -4.74
CA ASN A 104 -3.36 -9.87 -6.02
C ASN A 104 -4.85 -9.80 -6.42
N ARG A 105 -5.76 -9.50 -5.48
CA ARG A 105 -7.20 -9.34 -5.71
C ARG A 105 -7.60 -7.88 -5.98
N VAL A 106 -6.67 -6.93 -5.83
CA VAL A 106 -6.95 -5.50 -6.04
C VAL A 106 -7.25 -5.24 -7.51
N ASP A 107 -8.44 -4.72 -7.79
CA ASP A 107 -8.87 -4.35 -9.14
C ASP A 107 -8.12 -3.10 -9.63
N ARG A 108 -7.16 -3.31 -10.52
CA ARG A 108 -6.34 -2.25 -11.08
C ARG A 108 -7.13 -1.32 -12.02
N GLU A 109 -8.15 -1.85 -12.70
CA GLU A 109 -8.99 -1.07 -13.62
C GLU A 109 -9.88 -0.11 -12.83
N PHE A 110 -10.43 -0.55 -11.69
CA PHE A 110 -11.15 0.34 -10.78
C PHE A 110 -10.32 1.54 -10.36
N PHE A 111 -9.10 1.33 -9.84
CA PHE A 111 -8.25 2.44 -9.38
C PHE A 111 -7.81 3.36 -10.51
N ALA A 112 -7.56 2.81 -11.70
CA ALA A 112 -7.31 3.61 -12.89
C ALA A 112 -8.54 4.45 -13.29
N SER A 113 -9.76 3.93 -13.16
CA SER A 113 -10.99 4.63 -13.53
C SER A 113 -11.33 5.84 -12.65
N ILE A 114 -10.74 5.91 -11.46
CA ILE A 114 -10.91 7.01 -10.49
C ILE A 114 -9.62 7.83 -10.31
N ASP A 115 -8.71 7.76 -11.28
CA ASP A 115 -7.47 8.56 -11.31
C ASP A 115 -6.56 8.33 -10.10
N HIS A 116 -6.55 7.09 -9.59
CA HIS A 116 -5.70 6.65 -8.49
C HIS A 116 -4.62 5.66 -8.99
N HIS A 117 -3.97 5.97 -10.12
CA HIS A 117 -2.99 5.07 -10.72
C HIS A 117 -1.79 4.81 -9.79
N TRP A 118 -1.44 5.76 -8.92
CA TRP A 118 -0.44 5.55 -7.86
C TRP A 118 -0.73 4.35 -6.97
N ARG A 119 -2.00 4.00 -6.72
CA ARG A 119 -2.35 2.83 -5.91
C ARG A 119 -1.94 1.55 -6.62
N ASN A 120 -2.09 1.49 -7.94
CA ASN A 120 -1.65 0.34 -8.73
C ASN A 120 -0.13 0.15 -8.64
N LEU A 121 0.63 1.23 -8.79
CA LEU A 121 2.10 1.20 -8.64
C LEU A 121 2.50 0.76 -7.23
N LYS A 122 1.84 1.30 -6.21
CA LYS A 122 2.11 0.95 -4.82
C LYS A 122 1.76 -0.50 -4.52
N THR A 123 0.64 -1.00 -5.04
CA THR A 123 0.27 -2.41 -4.87
C THR A 123 1.27 -3.34 -5.54
N ASP A 124 1.73 -3.02 -6.75
CA ASP A 124 2.74 -3.83 -7.46
C ASP A 124 4.08 -3.85 -6.71
N GLU A 125 4.49 -2.71 -6.15
CA GLU A 125 5.66 -2.62 -5.26
C GLU A 125 5.50 -3.54 -4.04
N LEU A 126 4.38 -3.44 -3.32
CA LEU A 126 4.15 -4.21 -2.11
C LEU A 126 4.03 -5.71 -2.39
N MET A 127 3.45 -6.11 -3.52
CA MET A 127 3.44 -7.51 -3.96
C MET A 127 4.86 -8.03 -4.15
N LEU A 128 5.73 -7.26 -4.80
CA LEU A 128 7.14 -7.64 -4.98
C LEU A 128 7.86 -7.77 -3.62
N VAL A 129 7.61 -6.83 -2.70
CA VAL A 129 8.16 -6.88 -1.34
C VAL A 129 7.66 -8.10 -0.56
N CYS A 130 6.38 -8.45 -0.71
CA CYS A 130 5.83 -9.67 -0.11
C CYS A 130 6.54 -10.92 -0.63
N GLN A 131 6.86 -10.98 -1.93
CA GLN A 131 7.56 -12.14 -2.50
C GLN A 131 8.98 -12.33 -1.94
N ILE A 132 9.72 -11.23 -1.78
CA ILE A 132 11.10 -11.30 -1.27
C ILE A 132 11.16 -11.52 0.25
N ARG A 133 10.19 -10.99 1.02
CA ARG A 133 10.16 -11.13 2.49
C ARG A 133 9.38 -12.34 2.98
N GLY A 134 8.42 -12.83 2.19
CA GLY A 134 7.60 -13.99 2.51
C GLY A 134 8.16 -15.30 1.99
N GLU A 135 7.50 -16.41 2.33
CA GLU A 135 7.81 -17.76 1.82
C GLU A 135 7.08 -18.02 0.48
N LEU A 136 7.17 -17.04 -0.43
CA LEU A 136 6.57 -17.08 -1.76
C LEU A 136 7.62 -17.38 -2.83
N ASP A 137 7.15 -17.63 -4.05
CA ASP A 137 8.03 -17.80 -5.21
C ASP A 137 8.92 -16.58 -5.42
N ALA A 138 10.21 -16.85 -5.59
CA ALA A 138 11.22 -15.84 -5.85
C ALA A 138 10.87 -15.03 -7.11
N PRO A 139 10.83 -13.69 -7.02
CA PRO A 139 10.53 -12.86 -8.17
C PRO A 139 11.70 -12.84 -9.16
N ASP A 140 11.38 -12.74 -10.45
CA ASP A 140 12.35 -12.52 -11.51
C ASP A 140 12.75 -11.04 -11.59
N ILE A 141 13.95 -10.78 -12.11
CA ILE A 141 14.43 -9.42 -12.39
C ILE A 141 13.54 -8.69 -13.39
N ALA A 142 12.88 -9.40 -14.30
CA ALA A 142 11.93 -8.80 -15.22
C ALA A 142 10.77 -8.10 -14.49
N THR A 143 10.31 -8.67 -13.36
CA THR A 143 9.26 -8.07 -12.53
C THR A 143 9.72 -6.74 -11.92
N LEU A 144 10.93 -6.71 -11.36
CA LEU A 144 11.52 -5.47 -10.82
C LEU A 144 11.79 -4.44 -11.93
N THR A 145 12.25 -4.89 -13.09
CA THR A 145 12.50 -4.02 -14.25
C THR A 145 11.21 -3.38 -14.77
N LYS A 146 10.12 -4.15 -14.80
CA LYS A 146 8.79 -3.66 -15.16
C LYS A 146 8.29 -2.65 -14.12
N LEU A 147 8.40 -2.97 -12.83
CA LEU A 147 8.03 -2.05 -11.75
C LEU A 147 8.79 -0.72 -11.88
N ALA A 148 10.11 -0.77 -12.07
CA ALA A 148 10.94 0.41 -12.24
C ALA A 148 10.50 1.24 -13.46
N SER A 149 10.22 0.59 -14.59
CA SER A 149 9.76 1.26 -15.80
C SER A 149 8.37 1.90 -15.63
N ASN A 150 7.47 1.23 -14.89
CA ASN A 150 6.15 1.78 -14.60
C ASN A 150 6.24 3.05 -13.74
N TYR A 151 7.09 3.05 -12.70
CA TYR A 151 7.34 4.25 -11.88
C TYR A 151 7.94 5.40 -12.70
N ILE A 152 8.93 5.11 -13.55
CA ILE A 152 9.60 6.12 -14.39
C ILE A 152 8.63 6.78 -15.37
N ASN A 153 7.71 5.98 -15.94
CA ASN A 153 6.78 6.45 -16.96
C ASN A 153 5.45 6.96 -16.41
N ALA A 154 5.21 6.84 -15.10
CA ALA A 154 4.00 7.37 -14.47
C ALA A 154 4.00 8.91 -14.50
N ASP A 155 2.82 9.52 -14.44
CA ASP A 155 2.70 10.96 -14.26
C ASP A 155 3.21 11.38 -12.88
N GLU A 156 3.66 12.62 -12.74
CA GLU A 156 4.35 13.08 -11.51
C GLU A 156 3.46 12.93 -10.26
N GLU A 157 2.17 13.18 -10.38
CA GLU A 157 1.18 13.01 -9.31
C GLU A 157 0.98 11.54 -8.89
N ASP A 158 1.26 10.60 -9.80
CA ASP A 158 1.12 9.18 -9.54
C ASP A 158 2.40 8.51 -9.03
N ARG A 159 3.54 9.20 -9.11
CA ARG A 159 4.84 8.68 -8.67
C ARG A 159 4.95 8.68 -7.15
N ALA A 160 4.34 7.69 -6.52
CA ALA A 160 4.57 7.39 -5.11
C ALA A 160 6.06 7.11 -4.84
N VAL A 161 6.51 7.41 -3.63
CA VAL A 161 7.88 7.07 -3.20
C VAL A 161 7.98 5.55 -3.00
N PRO A 162 8.88 4.82 -3.70
CA PRO A 162 8.99 3.36 -3.65
C PRO A 162 9.79 2.89 -2.41
N MET A 163 9.37 3.36 -1.23
CA MET A 163 10.09 3.20 0.03
C MET A 163 10.29 1.73 0.42
N GLU A 164 9.31 0.86 0.19
CA GLU A 164 9.34 -0.51 0.72
C GLU A 164 10.28 -1.39 -0.09
N ILE A 165 10.27 -1.26 -1.42
CA ILE A 165 11.20 -2.02 -2.26
C ILE A 165 12.64 -1.52 -2.10
N VAL A 166 12.83 -0.20 -1.98
CA VAL A 166 14.16 0.37 -1.72
C VAL A 166 14.68 -0.15 -0.38
N ASN A 167 13.91 -0.05 0.70
CA ASN A 167 14.34 -0.51 2.02
C ASN A 167 14.55 -2.03 2.07
N ALA A 168 13.65 -2.83 1.49
CA ALA A 168 13.81 -4.27 1.47
C ALA A 168 15.08 -4.71 0.72
N THR A 169 15.39 -4.06 -0.39
CA THR A 169 16.58 -4.38 -1.18
C THR A 169 17.87 -3.81 -0.63
N MET A 170 17.86 -3.07 0.49
CA MET A 170 19.09 -2.71 1.21
C MET A 170 19.77 -3.93 1.86
N ALA A 171 18.97 -4.91 2.30
CA ALA A 171 19.45 -6.14 2.88
C ALA A 171 19.99 -7.10 1.79
N PRO A 172 21.29 -7.49 1.81
CA PRO A 172 21.85 -8.41 0.82
C PRO A 172 21.09 -9.74 0.70
N GLU A 173 20.66 -10.29 1.83
CA GLU A 173 19.87 -11.52 1.91
C GLU A 173 18.54 -11.42 1.16
N LEU A 174 17.91 -10.24 1.12
CA LEU A 174 16.67 -10.03 0.38
C LEU A 174 16.92 -9.76 -1.10
N ARG A 175 18.07 -9.21 -1.50
CA ARG A 175 18.46 -9.16 -2.92
C ARG A 175 18.72 -10.56 -3.47
N ASN A 176 19.31 -11.44 -2.67
CA ASN A 176 19.55 -12.85 -3.04
C ASN A 176 18.25 -13.66 -3.22
N ARG A 177 17.08 -13.12 -2.82
CA ARG A 177 15.79 -13.77 -3.01
C ARG A 177 15.24 -13.64 -4.42
N PHE A 178 15.81 -12.77 -5.25
CA PHE A 178 15.47 -12.71 -6.67
C PHE A 178 16.12 -13.87 -7.42
N ASN A 179 15.46 -14.34 -8.48
CA ASN A 179 16.05 -15.30 -9.43
C ASN A 179 17.04 -14.61 -10.39
N ALA A 180 17.97 -13.82 -9.85
CA ALA A 180 18.91 -13.00 -10.61
C ALA A 180 20.16 -12.67 -9.80
N ASP A 181 21.17 -12.11 -10.47
CA ASP A 181 22.36 -11.57 -9.81
C ASP A 181 21.97 -10.43 -8.85
N PRO A 182 22.36 -10.49 -7.56
CA PRO A 182 22.08 -9.42 -6.58
C PRO A 182 22.60 -8.03 -7.00
N ALA A 183 23.68 -7.97 -7.78
CA ALA A 183 24.20 -6.71 -8.32
C ALA A 183 23.26 -6.13 -9.38
N LEU A 184 22.67 -6.98 -10.23
CA LEU A 184 21.65 -6.56 -11.20
C LEU A 184 20.37 -6.09 -10.50
N VAL A 185 19.98 -6.74 -9.40
CA VAL A 185 18.87 -6.28 -8.54
C VAL A 185 19.18 -4.87 -8.02
N ALA A 186 20.37 -4.66 -7.45
CA ALA A 186 20.79 -3.35 -6.95
C ALA A 186 20.77 -2.28 -8.06
N GLU A 187 21.27 -2.62 -9.26
CA GLU A 187 21.24 -1.73 -10.43
C GLU A 187 19.82 -1.30 -10.80
N GLN A 188 18.86 -2.23 -10.84
CA GLN A 188 17.47 -1.89 -11.16
C GLN A 188 16.83 -1.00 -10.08
N VAL A 189 17.17 -1.18 -8.81
CA VAL A 189 16.69 -0.28 -7.74
C VAL A 189 17.34 1.10 -7.84
N VAL A 190 18.63 1.19 -8.17
CA VAL A 190 19.29 2.47 -8.47
C VAL A 190 18.59 3.18 -9.63
N ARG A 191 18.28 2.45 -10.71
CA ARG A 191 17.55 2.99 -11.86
C ARG A 191 16.17 3.50 -11.46
N LEU A 192 15.45 2.78 -10.59
CA LEU A 192 14.17 3.23 -10.04
C LEU A 192 14.33 4.54 -9.26
N ILE A 193 15.24 4.62 -8.29
CA ILE A 193 15.48 5.82 -7.47
C ILE A 193 15.85 7.03 -8.34
N VAL A 194 16.81 6.86 -9.26
CA VAL A 194 17.26 7.93 -10.15
C VAL A 194 16.13 8.35 -11.10
N GLY A 195 15.39 7.38 -11.61
CA GLY A 195 14.37 7.58 -12.62
C GLY A 195 13.12 8.31 -12.13
N ILE A 196 12.75 8.18 -10.86
CA ILE A 196 11.67 9.00 -10.25
C ILE A 196 12.12 10.43 -9.92
N GLY A 197 13.41 10.74 -10.03
CA GLY A 197 13.96 12.07 -9.79
C GLY A 197 14.17 12.44 -8.32
N ASP A 198 13.89 11.53 -7.39
CA ASP A 198 13.85 11.83 -5.95
C ASP A 198 15.07 11.27 -5.19
N GLN A 199 16.26 11.62 -5.66
CA GLN A 199 17.52 11.17 -5.04
C GLN A 199 17.73 11.73 -3.63
N ASN A 200 17.04 12.83 -3.30
CA ASN A 200 17.12 13.46 -1.98
C ASN A 200 16.36 12.68 -0.91
N VAL A 201 15.38 11.85 -1.28
CA VAL A 201 14.69 10.97 -0.34
C VAL A 201 15.52 9.74 0.03
N PHE A 202 16.46 9.32 -0.82
CA PHE A 202 17.25 8.09 -0.66
C PHE A 202 18.77 8.28 -0.77
N PRO A 203 19.40 9.32 -0.18
CA PRO A 203 20.81 9.62 -0.44
C PRO A 203 21.73 8.48 0.00
N ASP A 204 21.49 7.91 1.19
CA ASP A 204 22.31 6.84 1.75
C ASP A 204 22.04 5.50 1.06
N GLN A 205 20.76 5.20 0.78
CA GLN A 205 20.35 3.97 0.09
C GLN A 205 20.91 3.95 -1.33
N LEU A 206 20.83 5.07 -2.05
CA LEU A 206 21.36 5.20 -3.41
C LEU A 206 22.86 4.93 -3.44
N ALA A 207 23.64 5.55 -2.55
CA ALA A 207 25.09 5.34 -2.49
C ALA A 207 25.47 3.87 -2.19
N GLN A 208 24.76 3.22 -1.26
CA GLN A 208 24.99 1.82 -0.92
C GLN A 208 24.62 0.88 -2.05
N LEU A 209 23.48 1.09 -2.71
CA LEU A 209 23.04 0.27 -3.84
C LEU A 209 23.95 0.44 -5.07
N GLN A 210 24.47 1.66 -5.31
CA GLN A 210 25.48 1.90 -6.35
C GLN A 210 26.77 1.11 -6.09
N SER A 211 27.22 1.08 -4.84
CA SER A 211 28.39 0.26 -4.45
C SER A 211 28.12 -1.24 -4.67
N ALA A 212 26.94 -1.73 -4.27
CA ALA A 212 26.54 -3.13 -4.47
C ALA A 212 26.42 -3.51 -5.96
N ALA A 213 25.96 -2.60 -6.81
CA ALA A 213 25.91 -2.82 -8.26
C ALA A 213 27.31 -2.90 -8.89
N ALA A 214 28.28 -2.14 -8.37
CA ALA A 214 29.65 -2.09 -8.91
C ALA A 214 30.50 -3.33 -8.57
N THR A 215 30.15 -4.09 -7.52
CA THR A 215 30.94 -5.25 -7.06
C THR A 215 30.86 -6.51 -7.95
N ALA A 216 30.13 -6.48 -9.07
CA ALA A 216 30.02 -7.58 -10.03
C ALA A 216 30.79 -7.36 -11.35
N GLY A 217 31.54 -6.26 -11.47
CA GLY A 217 32.35 -5.91 -12.65
C GLY A 217 33.80 -6.38 -12.59
#